data_AF-A0A1H7P8K5-F1
#
_entry.id   AF-A0A1H7P8K5-F1
#
_cell.length_a   1.000
_cell.length_b   1.000
_cell.length_c   1.000
_cell.angle_alpha   90.00
_cell.angle_beta   90.00
_cell.angle_gamma   90.00
#
_symmetry.space_group_name_H-M   'P 1'
#
loop_
_entity.id
_entity.type
_entity.pdbx_description
1 polymer ?
#
loop_
_entity_poly.entity_id
_entity_poly.type
_entity_poly.pdbx_seq_one_letter_code
_entity_poly.pdbx_strand_id
1 'polypeptide(L)'
;MGLFDKFKKTEKAETRMTHNLGGCIITRSLYEGTSTLKWIFREEPANPVDNGWRALGDTDTQEYINVTENNLVVDFDRLVEIEPAVLAIYDMPVGTDLEFDSERMVFIDSKTGEEYR
;
A
#
# COMPACT_ATOMS: atom_id res chain seq x y z
N MET A 1 -22.47 2.36 -48.00
CA MET A 1 -22.83 1.57 -46.80
C MET A 1 -22.04 0.28 -46.89
N GLY A 2 -20.98 0.02 -46.14
CA GLY A 2 -20.62 0.39 -44.78
C GLY A 2 -20.15 -0.89 -44.11
N LEU A 3 -19.09 -1.50 -44.65
CA LEU A 3 -18.49 -2.74 -44.16
C LEU A 3 -17.10 -2.38 -43.65
N PHE A 4 -17.05 -1.79 -42.46
CA PHE A 4 -15.79 -1.47 -41.78
C PHE A 4 -15.91 -1.90 -40.31
N ASP A 5 -15.07 -2.87 -40.00
CA ASP A 5 -14.29 -2.98 -38.76
C ASP A 5 -14.77 -2.16 -37.57
N LYS A 6 -15.31 -2.85 -36.57
CA LYS A 6 -15.01 -2.50 -35.18
C LYS A 6 -14.70 -3.76 -34.40
N PHE A 7 -13.41 -4.07 -34.40
CA PHE A 7 -12.71 -4.87 -33.41
C PHE A 7 -13.32 -4.66 -32.03
N LYS A 8 -14.02 -5.68 -31.53
CA LYS A 8 -14.45 -5.76 -30.15
C LYS A 8 -13.18 -6.05 -29.34
N LYS A 9 -12.49 -4.99 -28.92
CA LYS A 9 -11.35 -5.06 -28.00
C LYS A 9 -11.83 -5.83 -26.78
N THR A 10 -11.44 -7.08 -26.72
CA THR A 10 -11.65 -7.94 -25.55
C THR A 10 -10.63 -7.45 -24.54
N GLU A 11 -11.04 -6.60 -23.62
CA GLU A 11 -10.26 -6.41 -22.41
C GLU A 11 -10.42 -7.70 -21.63
N LYS A 12 -9.47 -8.61 -21.83
CA LYS A 12 -9.24 -9.70 -20.88
C LYS A 12 -8.95 -9.00 -19.56
N ALA A 13 -9.92 -9.04 -18.66
CA ALA A 13 -9.63 -8.89 -17.25
C ALA A 13 -8.62 -9.98 -16.92
N GLU A 14 -7.34 -9.63 -16.88
CA GLU A 14 -6.35 -10.46 -16.24
C GLU A 14 -6.88 -10.67 -14.82
N THR A 15 -7.26 -11.90 -14.52
CA THR A 15 -7.61 -12.30 -13.17
C THR A 15 -6.36 -12.06 -12.34
N ARG A 16 -6.26 -10.86 -11.74
CA ARG A 16 -5.27 -10.58 -10.70
C ARG A 16 -5.41 -11.75 -9.72
N MET A 17 -4.37 -12.55 -9.59
CA MET A 17 -4.28 -13.50 -8.50
C MET A 17 -4.24 -12.63 -7.26
N THR A 18 -5.42 -12.37 -6.68
CA THR A 18 -5.50 -11.64 -5.43
C THR A 18 -4.90 -12.57 -4.41
N HIS A 19 -3.66 -12.29 -3.99
CA HIS A 19 -3.20 -12.90 -2.76
C HIS A 19 -4.16 -12.34 -1.72
N ASN A 20 -4.94 -13.18 -1.06
CA ASN A 20 -5.95 -12.73 -0.10
C ASN A 20 -5.25 -12.20 1.18
N LEU A 21 -4.48 -11.12 1.02
CA LEU A 21 -3.59 -10.51 2.01
C LEU A 21 -4.35 -9.53 2.91
N GLY A 22 -5.67 -9.40 2.71
CA GLY A 22 -6.54 -8.46 3.41
C GLY A 22 -6.39 -7.02 2.90
N GLY A 23 -7.23 -6.14 3.43
CA GLY A 23 -7.17 -4.71 3.19
C GLY A 23 -6.23 -4.01 4.16
N CYS A 24 -5.62 -2.93 3.71
CA CYS A 24 -4.83 -2.01 4.51
C CYS A 24 -5.32 -0.57 4.32
N ILE A 25 -4.85 0.35 5.17
CA ILE A 25 -5.10 1.78 4.99
C ILE A 25 -3.85 2.43 4.44
N ILE A 26 -4.00 3.22 3.38
CA ILE A 26 -2.91 4.02 2.83
C ILE A 26 -3.37 5.46 2.66
N THR A 27 -2.43 6.41 2.65
CA THR A 27 -2.78 7.79 2.31
C THR A 27 -3.14 7.91 0.83
N ARG A 28 -4.02 8.85 0.53
CA ARG A 28 -4.44 9.19 -0.83
C ARG A 28 -3.25 9.63 -1.69
N SER A 29 -2.27 10.31 -1.10
CA SER A 29 -1.06 10.74 -1.80
C SER A 29 -0.26 9.56 -2.34
N LEU A 30 -0.14 8.46 -1.58
CA LEU A 30 0.47 7.21 -2.05
C LEU A 30 -0.35 6.58 -3.18
N TYR A 31 -1.67 6.52 -3.00
CA TYR A 31 -2.56 5.95 -4.00
C TYR A 31 -2.52 6.70 -5.34
N GLU A 32 -2.44 8.03 -5.30
CA GLU A 32 -2.38 8.92 -6.46
C GLU A 32 -0.94 9.09 -7.00
N GLY A 33 0.07 8.60 -6.29
CA GLY A 33 1.48 8.69 -6.68
C GLY A 33 2.07 10.10 -6.55
N THR A 34 1.52 10.94 -5.67
CA THR A 34 2.02 12.29 -5.38
C THR A 34 3.05 12.31 -4.24
N SER A 35 3.16 11.20 -3.50
CA SER A 35 4.16 10.94 -2.47
C SER A 35 4.80 9.56 -2.68
N THR A 36 5.92 9.31 -1.99
CA THR A 36 6.57 8.00 -1.96
C THR A 36 6.45 7.36 -0.59
N LEU A 37 6.43 6.02 -0.51
CA LEU A 37 6.31 5.32 0.79
C LEU A 37 7.43 5.78 1.72
N LYS A 38 7.06 6.22 2.92
CA LYS A 38 8.03 6.64 3.94
C LYS A 38 7.82 5.99 5.29
N TRP A 39 6.57 5.83 5.70
CA TRP A 39 6.25 5.21 6.98
C TRP A 39 5.28 4.06 6.76
N ILE A 40 5.54 2.94 7.42
CA ILE A 40 4.65 1.79 7.41
C ILE A 40 4.61 1.15 8.79
N PHE A 41 3.41 0.94 9.31
CA PHE A 41 3.22 0.41 10.65
C PHE A 41 1.99 -0.49 10.70
N ARG A 42 1.94 -1.35 11.72
CA ARG A 42 0.88 -2.33 11.89
C ARG A 42 0.10 -2.09 13.17
N GLU A 43 -1.17 -1.77 13.03
CA GLU A 43 -2.13 -1.62 14.12
C GLU A 43 -2.97 -2.88 14.32
N GLU A 44 -3.74 -2.90 15.40
CA GLU A 44 -4.80 -3.89 15.57
C GLU A 44 -5.82 -3.79 14.43
N PRO A 45 -6.15 -4.90 13.75
CA PRO A 45 -7.21 -4.93 12.76
C PRO A 45 -8.53 -4.34 13.27
N ALA A 46 -9.11 -3.40 12.52
CA ALA A 46 -10.41 -2.82 12.86
C ALA A 46 -11.57 -3.81 12.64
N ASN A 47 -11.40 -4.79 11.74
CA ASN A 47 -12.39 -5.81 11.40
C ASN A 47 -11.69 -7.01 10.69
N PRO A 48 -12.40 -8.12 10.40
CA PRO A 48 -11.78 -9.31 9.82
C PRO A 48 -11.17 -9.16 8.42
N VAL A 49 -11.47 -8.08 7.69
CA VAL A 49 -10.88 -7.84 6.37
C VAL A 49 -9.67 -6.90 6.44
N ASP A 50 -9.52 -6.13 7.52
CA ASP A 50 -8.35 -5.28 7.77
C ASP A 50 -7.18 -6.15 8.25
N ASN A 51 -6.02 -6.04 7.63
CA ASN A 51 -4.82 -6.77 8.01
C ASN A 51 -3.93 -6.01 9.02
N GLY A 52 -4.33 -4.78 9.35
CA GLY A 52 -3.67 -3.90 10.32
C GLY A 52 -2.62 -2.97 9.72
N TRP A 53 -2.20 -3.16 8.47
CA TRP A 53 -1.17 -2.31 7.86
C TRP A 53 -1.69 -0.90 7.57
N ARG A 54 -0.84 0.08 7.86
CA ARG A 54 -1.02 1.50 7.59
C ARG A 54 0.23 2.00 6.86
N ALA A 55 0.07 2.65 5.71
CA ALA A 55 1.19 3.19 4.94
C ALA A 55 1.00 4.69 4.64
N LEU A 56 2.04 5.48 4.87
CA LEU A 56 2.06 6.92 4.72
C LEU A 56 3.20 7.37 3.79
N GLY A 57 2.96 8.45 3.08
CA GLY A 57 3.90 9.09 2.19
C GLY A 57 4.90 10.00 2.89
N ASP A 58 6.02 10.24 2.22
CA ASP A 58 7.11 11.15 2.63
C ASP A 58 6.69 12.60 2.86
N THR A 59 5.67 13.06 2.14
CA THR A 59 5.16 14.43 2.15
C THR A 59 3.87 14.59 2.95
N ASP A 60 3.37 13.51 3.55
CA ASP A 60 2.13 13.51 4.32
C ASP A 60 2.36 14.10 5.71
N THR A 61 1.79 15.28 5.96
CA THR A 61 1.84 15.90 7.28
C THR A 61 0.77 15.31 8.21
N GLN A 62 0.93 15.51 9.51
CA GLN A 62 -0.06 15.07 10.49
C GLN A 62 -1.44 15.68 10.22
N GLU A 63 -1.50 16.96 9.81
CA GLU A 63 -2.74 17.63 9.44
C GLU A 63 -3.40 16.99 8.22
N TYR A 64 -2.60 16.55 7.24
CA TYR A 64 -3.10 15.84 6.06
C TYR A 64 -3.65 14.46 6.43
N ILE A 65 -2.92 13.69 7.24
CA ILE A 65 -3.29 12.33 7.66
C ILE A 65 -4.53 12.34 8.56
N ASN A 66 -4.72 13.38 9.38
CA ASN A 66 -5.87 13.49 10.29
C ASN A 66 -7.21 13.75 9.56
N VAL A 67 -7.18 14.01 8.26
CA VAL A 67 -8.39 14.17 7.42
C VAL A 67 -8.80 12.80 6.90
N THR A 68 -10.02 12.36 7.23
CA THR A 68 -10.50 11.01 6.90
C THR A 68 -10.49 10.75 5.39
N GLU A 69 -10.82 11.75 4.58
CA GLU A 69 -10.89 11.67 3.11
C GLU A 69 -9.53 11.46 2.43
N ASN A 70 -8.44 11.72 3.17
CA ASN A 70 -7.06 11.50 2.73
C ASN A 70 -6.55 10.10 3.06
N ASN A 71 -7.37 9.25 3.69
CA ASN A 71 -7.04 7.86 3.99
C ASN A 71 -7.96 6.94 3.20
N LEU A 72 -7.39 5.92 2.58
CA LEU A 72 -8.09 5.00 1.70
C LEU A 72 -7.90 3.57 2.21
N VAL A 73 -8.97 2.80 2.23
CA VAL A 73 -8.90 1.35 2.40
C VAL A 73 -8.67 0.74 1.03
N VAL A 74 -7.59 -0.02 0.88
CA VAL A 74 -7.23 -0.71 -0.36
C VAL A 74 -6.86 -2.17 -0.05
N ASP A 75 -6.97 -3.05 -1.04
CA ASP A 75 -6.37 -4.39 -0.93
C ASP A 75 -4.85 -4.25 -0.77
N PHE A 76 -4.23 -5.07 0.07
CA PHE A 76 -2.78 -5.02 0.25
C PHE A 76 -2.01 -5.27 -1.05
N ASP A 77 -2.59 -6.05 -1.97
CA ASP A 77 -2.06 -6.20 -3.34
C ASP A 77 -1.87 -4.85 -4.04
N ARG A 78 -2.75 -3.86 -3.79
CA ARG A 78 -2.60 -2.51 -4.34
C ARG A 78 -1.41 -1.78 -3.75
N LEU A 79 -1.12 -1.98 -2.47
CA LEU A 79 0.08 -1.44 -1.84
C LEU A 79 1.35 -2.12 -2.37
N VAL A 80 1.31 -3.43 -2.64
CA VAL A 80 2.41 -4.17 -3.31
C VAL A 80 2.65 -3.65 -4.73
N GLU A 81 1.61 -3.25 -5.46
CA GLU A 81 1.76 -2.60 -6.77
C GLU A 81 2.41 -1.22 -6.69
N ILE A 82 2.23 -0.49 -5.58
CA ILE A 82 2.84 0.82 -5.34
C ILE A 82 4.29 0.66 -4.91
N GLU A 83 4.55 -0.20 -3.93
CA GLU A 83 5.88 -0.49 -3.40
C GLU A 83 6.01 -2.00 -3.11
N PRO A 84 6.65 -2.78 -4.01
CA PRO A 84 6.80 -4.22 -3.85
C PRO A 84 7.59 -4.65 -2.61
N ALA A 85 8.45 -3.79 -2.07
CA ALA A 85 9.27 -4.12 -0.90
C ALA A 85 8.43 -4.46 0.34
N VAL A 86 7.19 -3.96 0.44
CA VAL A 86 6.29 -4.22 1.57
C VAL A 86 5.97 -5.70 1.79
N LEU A 87 6.19 -6.56 0.78
CA LEU A 87 6.04 -8.01 0.95
C LEU A 87 7.04 -8.59 1.96
N ALA A 88 8.24 -8.00 2.07
CA ALA A 88 9.29 -8.49 2.98
C ALA A 88 8.89 -8.37 4.46
N ILE A 89 7.97 -7.45 4.77
CA ILE A 89 7.56 -7.13 6.14
C ILE A 89 6.15 -7.63 6.46
N TYR A 90 5.42 -8.25 5.52
CA TYR A 90 4.00 -8.57 5.67
C TYR A 90 3.65 -9.36 6.95
N ASP A 91 4.50 -10.33 7.31
CA ASP A 91 4.32 -11.21 8.46
C ASP A 91 4.79 -10.60 9.80
N MET A 92 5.29 -9.36 9.81
CA MET A 92 5.72 -8.67 11.02
C MET A 92 4.54 -8.42 11.97
N PRO A 93 4.74 -8.50 13.30
CA PRO A 93 3.65 -8.47 14.27
C PRO A 93 2.94 -7.10 14.35
N VAL A 94 1.74 -7.10 14.92
CA VAL A 94 1.07 -5.86 15.34
C VAL A 94 1.98 -5.10 16.32
N GLY A 95 2.03 -3.77 16.17
CA GLY A 95 2.95 -2.89 16.90
C GLY A 95 4.27 -2.61 16.17
N THR A 96 4.47 -3.20 14.99
CA THR A 96 5.55 -2.87 14.05
C THR A 96 5.43 -1.42 13.60
N ASP A 97 6.55 -0.72 13.54
CA ASP A 97 6.67 0.68 13.16
C ASP A 97 7.98 0.89 12.42
N LEU A 98 7.91 1.12 11.11
CA LEU A 98 9.06 1.16 10.23
C LEU A 98 9.11 2.44 9.41
N GLU A 99 10.32 2.96 9.25
CA GLU A 99 10.68 3.93 8.22
C GLU A 99 11.16 3.17 6.97
N PHE A 100 10.68 3.56 5.79
CA PHE A 100 11.20 3.05 4.52
C PHE A 100 12.27 4.00 3.97
N ASP A 101 13.43 3.43 3.68
CA ASP A 101 14.50 4.05 2.92
C ASP A 101 14.43 3.55 1.47
N SER A 102 13.83 4.35 0.60
CA SER A 102 13.60 3.99 -0.81
C SER A 102 14.88 3.99 -1.66
N GLU A 103 15.93 4.68 -1.24
CA GLU A 103 17.23 4.65 -1.94
C GLU A 103 17.94 3.33 -1.69
N ARG A 104 17.86 2.82 -0.45
CA ARG A 104 18.50 1.57 -0.03
C ARG A 104 17.58 0.36 -0.16
N MET A 105 16.28 0.57 -0.36
CA MET A 105 15.23 -0.45 -0.35
C MET A 105 15.22 -1.23 0.97
N VAL A 106 15.20 -0.50 2.10
CA VAL A 106 15.29 -1.07 3.44
C VAL A 106 14.19 -0.51 4.33
N PHE A 107 13.57 -1.37 5.14
CA PHE A 107 12.74 -0.93 6.25
C PHE A 107 13.55 -0.88 7.53
N ILE A 108 13.46 0.22 8.27
CA ILE A 108 14.20 0.47 9.50
C ILE A 108 13.20 0.55 10.64
N ASP A 109 13.34 -0.30 11.66
CA ASP A 109 12.48 -0.24 12.85
C ASP A 109 12.71 1.07 13.62
N SER A 110 11.63 1.85 13.80
CA SER A 110 11.68 3.14 14.49
C SER A 110 12.10 3.03 15.96
N LYS A 111 11.97 1.84 16.57
CA LYS A 111 12.26 1.58 18.00
C LYS A 111 13.61 0.91 18.19
N THR A 112 13.97 -0.07 17.36
CA THR A 112 15.20 -0.87 17.50
C THR A 112 16.33 -0.44 16.57
N GLY A 113 16.01 0.22 15.46
CA GLY A 113 16.95 0.52 14.38
C GLY A 113 17.34 -0.70 13.54
N GLU A 114 16.66 -1.83 13.70
CA GLU A 114 16.90 -3.04 12.90
C GLU A 114 16.43 -2.84 11.45
N GLU A 115 17.16 -3.44 10.51
CA GLU A 115 16.90 -3.34 9.07
C GLU A 115 16.25 -4.62 8.53
N TYR A 116 15.20 -4.47 7.72
CA TYR A 116 14.50 -5.55 7.01
C TYR A 116 14.52 -5.32 5.49
N ARG A 117 14.67 -6.39 4.72
CA ARG A 117 14.77 -6.40 3.25
C ARG A 117 14.09 -7.63 2.67
#